data_AF-A0A1F9DZE0-F1
#
_entry.id   AF-A0A1F9DZE0-F1
#
_cell.length_a   1.000
_cell.length_b   1.000
_cell.length_c   1.000
_cell.angle_alpha   90.00
_cell.angle_beta   90.00
_cell.angle_gamma   90.00
#
_symmetry.space_group_name_H-M   'P 1'
#
loop_
_entity.id
_entity.type
_entity.pdbx_description
1 polymer ?
#
loop_
_entity_poly.entity_id
_entity_poly.type
_entity_poly.pdbx_seq_one_letter_code
_entity_poly.pdbx_strand_id
1 'polypeptide(L)'
;MPIYEYRCQDCGRVSSFIVLNIHDPFRPQCKRCQGARMKKLISRVARVRSEESRLEALADPSKLGDIDEKNPASMARWMKRMGKEMGEDMGEDFDSLMEETMEEESASRKETSGDKEGEL
;
A
#
# COMPACT_ATOMS: atom_id res chain seq x y z
N MET A 1 0.66 -29.19 -4.26
CA MET A 1 -0.65 -29.11 -3.58
C MET A 1 -1.07 -27.65 -3.51
N PRO A 2 -2.13 -27.22 -4.21
CA PRO A 2 -2.54 -25.82 -4.20
C PRO A 2 -3.14 -25.44 -2.83
N ILE A 3 -2.58 -24.39 -2.23
CA ILE A 3 -3.14 -23.75 -1.04
C ILE A 3 -3.94 -22.54 -1.53
N TYR A 4 -5.19 -22.45 -1.11
CA TYR A 4 -6.05 -21.31 -1.41
C TYR A 4 -6.44 -20.57 -0.15
N GLU A 5 -6.51 -19.25 -0.26
CA GLU A 5 -6.95 -18.38 0.82
C GLU A 5 -8.38 -17.91 0.58
N TYR A 6 -9.15 -17.81 1.66
CA TYR A 6 -10.52 -17.33 1.62
C TYR A 6 -10.80 -16.36 2.77
N ARG A 7 -11.49 -15.26 2.47
CA ARG A 7 -11.98 -14.30 3.46
C ARG A 7 -13.44 -14.59 3.78
N CYS A 8 -13.72 -14.74 5.08
CA CYS A 8 -15.09 -14.80 5.58
C CYS A 8 -15.78 -13.44 5.44
N GLN A 9 -16.99 -13.44 4.88
CA GLN A 9 -17.80 -12.22 4.75
C GLN A 9 -18.51 -11.85 6.06
N ASP A 10 -18.61 -12.77 7.02
CA ASP A 10 -19.29 -12.53 8.31
C ASP A 10 -18.34 -11.92 9.35
N CYS A 11 -17.14 -12.50 9.52
CA CYS A 11 -16.19 -12.06 10.56
C CYS A 11 -14.87 -11.49 10.01
N GLY A 12 -14.75 -11.35 8.69
CA GLY A 12 -13.58 -10.76 8.01
C GLY A 12 -12.29 -11.60 8.04
N ARG A 13 -12.25 -12.73 8.76
CA ARG A 13 -11.02 -13.52 8.95
C ARG A 13 -10.63 -14.27 7.67
N VAL A 14 -9.33 -14.33 7.41
CA VAL A 14 -8.75 -15.11 6.32
C VAL A 14 -8.42 -16.53 6.82
N SER A 15 -8.74 -17.53 6.01
CA SER A 15 -8.46 -18.94 6.28
C SER A 15 -7.81 -19.58 5.04
N SER A 16 -6.74 -20.33 5.27
CA SER A 16 -6.03 -21.11 4.25
C SER A 16 -6.52 -22.56 4.23
N PHE A 17 -6.71 -23.11 3.03
CA PHE A 17 -7.15 -24.49 2.80
C PHE A 17 -6.28 -25.15 1.74
N ILE A 18 -5.89 -26.40 2.02
CA ILE A 18 -5.26 -27.28 1.04
C ILE A 18 -6.39 -27.96 0.27
N VAL A 19 -6.43 -27.76 -1.05
CA VAL A 19 -7.40 -28.43 -1.91
C VAL A 19 -6.68 -29.52 -2.69
N LEU A 20 -7.00 -30.78 -2.39
CA LEU A 20 -6.33 -31.95 -2.95
C LEU A 20 -6.79 -32.23 -4.39
N ASN A 21 -8.07 -32.02 -4.69
CA ASN A 21 -8.65 -32.21 -6.01
C ASN A 21 -9.46 -30.96 -6.39
N ILE A 22 -9.19 -30.40 -7.56
CA ILE A 22 -9.86 -29.20 -8.06
C ILE A 22 -11.25 -29.51 -8.64
N HIS A 23 -11.49 -30.77 -9.02
CA HIS A 23 -12.74 -31.23 -9.62
C HIS A 23 -13.80 -31.63 -8.58
N ASP A 24 -13.41 -31.78 -7.32
CA ASP A 24 -14.34 -32.09 -6.23
C ASP A 24 -14.91 -30.77 -5.66
N PRO A 25 -16.25 -30.63 -5.50
CA PRO A 25 -16.85 -29.44 -4.91
C PRO A 25 -16.38 -29.19 -3.46
N PHE A 26 -15.35 -28.34 -3.33
CA PHE A 26 -14.84 -27.89 -2.05
C PHE A 26 -15.69 -26.75 -1.46
N ARG A 27 -16.23 -26.94 -0.24
CA ARG A 27 -17.02 -25.92 0.49
C ARG A 27 -16.23 -25.38 1.68
N PRO A 28 -15.51 -24.24 1.55
CA PRO A 28 -14.77 -23.67 2.66
C PRO A 28 -15.71 -23.13 3.74
N GLN A 29 -15.38 -23.40 5.01
CA GLN A 29 -16.04 -22.80 6.18
C GLN A 29 -15.04 -21.99 6.98
N CYS A 30 -15.46 -20.86 7.54
CA CYS A 30 -14.57 -20.03 8.35
C CYS A 30 -14.05 -20.78 9.58
N LYS A 31 -12.72 -20.83 9.78
CA LYS A 31 -12.10 -21.46 10.96
C LYS A 31 -12.42 -20.75 12.29
N ARG A 32 -13.02 -19.55 12.24
CA ARG A 32 -13.37 -18.75 13.43
C ARG A 32 -14.86 -18.82 13.77
N CYS A 33 -15.73 -18.42 12.84
CA CYS A 33 -17.18 -18.34 13.08
C CYS A 33 -17.99 -19.45 12.40
N GLN A 34 -17.34 -20.40 11.72
CA GLN A 34 -17.98 -21.49 10.97
C GLN A 34 -18.94 -21.04 9.84
N GLY A 35 -18.98 -19.74 9.53
CA GLY A 35 -19.78 -19.21 8.43
C GLY A 35 -19.39 -19.80 7.07
N ALA A 36 -20.40 -20.08 6.25
CA ALA A 36 -20.24 -20.62 4.90
C ALA A 36 -20.01 -19.53 3.84
N ARG A 37 -20.22 -18.24 4.18
CA ARG A 37 -20.02 -17.11 3.26
C ARG A 37 -18.52 -16.77 3.15
N MET A 38 -17.84 -17.50 2.27
CA MET A 38 -16.40 -17.37 2.05
C MET A 38 -16.12 -16.87 0.62
N LYS A 39 -15.22 -15.90 0.49
CA LYS A 39 -14.75 -15.37 -0.81
C LYS A 39 -13.29 -15.74 -1.01
N LYS A 40 -12.96 -16.38 -2.13
CA LYS A 40 -11.58 -16.72 -2.50
C LYS A 40 -10.75 -15.43 -2.64
N LEU A 41 -9.59 -15.40 -2.02
CA LEU A 41 -8.60 -14.34 -2.20
C LEU A 41 -7.63 -14.78 -3.28
N ILE A 42 -7.29 -13.83 -4.15
CA ILE A 42 -6.22 -13.97 -5.15
C ILE A 42 -5.09 -13.08 -4.65
N SER A 43 -3.90 -13.68 -4.47
CA SER A 43 -2.72 -12.92 -4.06
C SER A 43 -2.40 -11.83 -5.09
N ARG A 44 -1.95 -10.67 -4.60
CA ARG A 44 -1.40 -9.63 -5.46
C ARG A 44 -0.03 -10.12 -5.91
N VAL A 45 0.11 -10.40 -7.20
CA VAL A 45 1.42 -10.75 -7.77
C VAL A 45 2.24 -9.47 -7.95
N ALA A 46 3.46 -9.45 -7.42
CA ALA A 46 4.47 -8.46 -7.79
C ALA A 46 5.16 -8.96 -9.08
N ARG A 47 5.32 -8.07 -10.06
CA ARG A 47 6.19 -8.32 -11.23
C ARG A 47 7.50 -7.56 -11.02
N VAL A 48 8.62 -8.27 -11.19
CA VAL A 48 9.93 -7.64 -11.34
C VAL A 48 9.93 -6.87 -12.64
N ARG A 49 10.30 -5.59 -12.61
CA ARG A 49 10.44 -4.73 -13.79
C ARG A 49 11.91 -4.64 -14.15
N SER A 50 12.24 -4.74 -15.45
CA SER A 50 13.59 -4.46 -15.93
C SER A 50 13.93 -2.97 -15.76
N GLU A 51 15.22 -2.66 -15.67
CA GLU A 51 15.72 -1.29 -15.54
C GLU A 51 15.28 -0.41 -16.72
N GLU A 52 15.31 -0.94 -17.94
CA GLU A 52 14.78 -0.27 -19.14
C GLU A 52 13.31 0.15 -18.96
N SER A 53 12.47 -0.70 -18.37
CA SER A 53 11.05 -0.42 -18.19
C SER A 53 10.81 0.63 -17.09
N ARG A 54 11.71 0.70 -16.10
CA ARG A 54 11.69 1.75 -15.07
C ARG A 54 12.09 3.09 -15.68
N LEU A 55 13.16 3.12 -16.47
CA LEU A 55 13.62 4.32 -17.18
C LEU A 55 12.58 4.84 -18.18
N GLU A 56 11.94 3.96 -18.94
CA GLU A 56 10.84 4.31 -19.84
C GLU A 56 9.64 4.91 -19.08
N ALA A 57 9.34 4.38 -17.89
CA ALA A 57 8.27 4.93 -17.04
C ALA A 57 8.63 6.29 -16.42
N LEU A 58 9.91 6.57 -16.16
CA LEU A 58 10.39 7.90 -15.74
C LEU A 58 10.30 8.93 -16.87
N ALA A 59 10.54 8.48 -18.11
CA ALA A 59 10.51 9.33 -19.30
C ALA A 59 9.09 9.55 -19.86
N ASP A 60 8.05 8.93 -19.28
CA ASP A 60 6.67 9.03 -19.77
C ASP A 60 6.02 10.39 -19.44
N PRO A 61 5.81 11.28 -20.43
CA PRO A 61 5.23 12.60 -20.20
C PRO A 61 3.78 12.54 -19.69
N SER A 62 3.08 11.44 -19.96
CA SER A 62 1.69 11.21 -19.50
C SER A 62 1.62 11.07 -17.98
N LYS A 63 2.72 10.69 -17.33
CA LYS A 63 2.79 10.55 -15.86
C LYS A 63 3.19 11.84 -15.15
N LEU A 64 3.74 12.80 -15.89
CA LEU A 64 4.06 14.15 -15.40
C LEU A 64 2.87 15.12 -15.51
N GLY A 65 1.92 14.85 -16.42
CA GLY A 65 0.81 15.76 -16.72
C GLY A 65 -0.25 15.91 -15.61
N ASP A 66 -0.30 15.01 -14.62
CA ASP A 66 -1.27 15.02 -13.51
C ASP A 66 -0.75 15.70 -12.22
N ILE A 67 0.41 16.36 -12.29
CA ILE A 67 1.01 17.01 -11.12
C ILE A 67 0.41 18.39 -10.93
N ASP A 68 -0.45 18.53 -9.92
CA ASP A 68 -0.89 19.83 -9.43
C ASP A 68 0.14 20.39 -8.43
N GLU A 69 1.01 21.29 -8.92
CA GLU A 69 2.07 21.96 -8.14
C GLU A 69 1.54 22.73 -6.93
N LYS A 70 0.26 23.12 -6.93
CA LYS A 70 -0.36 23.87 -5.83
C LYS A 70 -0.91 22.99 -4.73
N ASN A 71 -0.87 21.66 -4.88
CA ASN A 71 -1.43 20.71 -3.94
C ASN A 71 -0.35 19.81 -3.32
N PRO A 72 -0.04 19.94 -2.02
CA PRO A 72 1.01 19.13 -1.37
C PRO A 72 0.73 17.62 -1.42
N ALA A 73 -0.54 17.19 -1.44
CA ALA A 73 -0.89 15.78 -1.58
C ALA A 73 -0.62 15.24 -3.00
N SER A 74 -0.64 16.10 -4.01
CA SER A 74 -0.26 15.73 -5.39
C SER A 74 1.26 15.63 -5.53
N MET A 75 2.01 16.56 -4.93
CA MET A 75 3.48 16.47 -4.87
C MET A 75 3.97 15.25 -4.10
N ALA A 76 3.38 14.92 -2.94
CA ALA A 76 3.74 13.72 -2.17
C ALA A 76 3.51 12.42 -2.96
N ARG A 77 2.38 12.32 -3.67
CA ARG A 77 2.09 11.17 -4.55
C ARG A 77 3.06 11.08 -5.73
N TRP A 78 3.48 12.23 -6.28
CA TRP A 78 4.48 12.28 -7.34
C TRP A 78 5.85 11.83 -6.84
N MET A 79 6.33 12.36 -5.71
CA MET A 79 7.61 11.98 -5.10
C MET A 79 7.64 10.48 -4.76
N LYS A 80 6.58 9.93 -4.15
CA LYS A 80 6.48 8.49 -3.85
C LYS A 80 6.52 7.63 -5.11
N ARG A 81 5.90 8.11 -6.20
CA ARG A 81 5.95 7.42 -7.50
C ARG A 81 7.34 7.48 -8.13
N MET A 82 8.00 8.64 -8.06
CA MET A 82 9.35 8.84 -8.61
C MET A 82 10.40 8.00 -7.88
N GLY A 83 10.38 8.00 -6.54
CA GLY A 83 11.28 7.17 -5.71
C GLY A 83 11.14 5.68 -6.02
N LYS A 84 9.90 5.22 -6.25
CA LYS A 84 9.63 3.82 -6.63
C LYS A 84 10.21 3.43 -7.99
N GLU A 85 10.27 4.34 -8.96
CA GLU A 85 10.89 4.03 -10.25
C GLU A 85 12.42 4.11 -10.19
N MET A 86 13.00 4.92 -9.29
CA MET A 86 14.44 5.17 -9.18
C MET A 86 15.27 4.03 -8.57
N GLY A 87 14.64 3.04 -7.91
CA GLY A 87 15.33 1.83 -7.43
C GLY A 87 14.69 1.25 -6.18
N GLU A 88 14.90 -0.05 -5.91
CA GLU A 88 14.49 -0.67 -4.64
C GLU A 88 15.48 -0.35 -3.50
N ASP A 89 16.77 -0.11 -3.80
CA ASP A 89 17.80 0.28 -2.82
C ASP A 89 17.52 1.62 -2.12
N MET A 90 16.78 2.52 -2.77
CA MET A 90 16.40 3.82 -2.20
C MET A 90 14.93 3.85 -1.76
N GLY A 91 14.14 2.83 -2.08
CA GLY A 91 12.69 2.85 -1.88
C GLY A 91 12.26 2.62 -0.43
N GLU A 92 12.93 1.71 0.28
CA GLU A 92 12.63 1.41 1.69
C GLU A 92 13.18 2.50 2.63
N ASP A 93 14.38 3.01 2.34
CA ASP A 93 14.99 4.12 3.08
C ASP A 93 14.26 5.44 2.83
N PHE A 94 13.77 5.69 1.62
CA PHE A 94 13.02 6.90 1.30
C PHE A 94 11.60 6.91 1.87
N ASP A 95 10.89 5.76 1.91
CA ASP A 95 9.57 5.70 2.56
C ASP A 95 9.71 5.92 4.07
N SER A 96 10.77 5.37 4.69
CA SER A 96 11.08 5.56 6.11
C SER A 96 11.47 7.01 6.44
N LEU A 97 12.35 7.61 5.63
CA LEU A 97 12.78 9.01 5.78
C LEU A 97 11.62 9.99 5.55
N MET A 98 10.71 9.68 4.61
CA MET A 98 9.49 10.45 4.40
C MET A 98 8.51 10.34 5.57
N GLU A 99 8.33 9.14 6.13
CA GLU A 99 7.48 8.95 7.31
C GLU A 99 8.03 9.71 8.52
N GLU A 100 9.35 9.68 8.73
CA GLU A 100 10.05 10.44 9.78
C GLU A 100 9.92 11.96 9.57
N THR A 101 10.16 12.48 8.36
CA THR A 101 9.98 13.92 8.08
C THR A 101 8.52 14.37 8.19
N MET A 102 7.54 13.53 7.83
CA MET A 102 6.13 13.84 8.03
C MET A 102 5.74 13.84 9.52
N GLU A 103 6.31 12.93 10.31
CA GLU A 103 6.14 12.91 11.77
C GLU A 103 6.76 14.16 12.41
N GLU A 104 7.96 14.57 11.97
CA GLU A 104 8.64 15.80 12.40
C GLU A 104 7.86 17.07 12.02
N GLU A 105 7.32 17.17 10.80
CA GLU A 105 6.47 18.31 10.40
C GLU A 105 5.17 18.36 11.20
N SER A 106 4.59 17.22 11.55
CA SER A 106 3.40 17.14 12.40
C SER A 106 3.68 17.54 13.86
N ALA A 107 4.91 17.29 14.34
CA ALA A 107 5.39 17.72 15.64
C ALA A 107 5.68 19.23 15.66
N SER A 108 6.37 19.75 14.63
CA SER A 108 6.67 21.18 14.50
C SER A 108 5.40 22.04 14.34
N ARG A 109 4.36 21.51 13.68
CA ARG A 109 3.06 22.19 13.57
C ARG A 109 2.26 22.25 14.88
N LYS A 110 2.56 21.38 15.86
CA LYS A 110 1.97 21.48 17.21
C LYS A 110 2.64 22.53 18.09
N GLU A 111 3.89 22.88 17.83
CA GLU A 111 4.64 23.86 18.63
C GLU A 111 4.31 25.32 18.26
N THR A 112 3.83 25.58 17.04
CA THR A 112 3.51 26.96 16.59
C THR A 112 2.10 27.45 16.97
N SER A 113 1.24 26.60 17.54
CA SER A 113 -0.12 26.98 17.99
C SER A 113 -0.25 27.23 19.49
N GLY A 114 0.86 27.26 20.24
CA GLY A 114 0.87 27.23 21.70
C GLY A 114 1.32 28.49 22.44
N ASP A 115 1.50 29.64 21.77
CA ASP A 115 2.06 30.83 22.44
C ASP A 115 1.40 32.15 22.00
N LYS A 116 0.13 32.34 22.38
CA LYS A 116 -0.51 33.66 22.51
C LYS A 116 -1.64 33.66 23.54
N GLU A 117 -1.35 33.42 24.83
CA GLU A 117 -2.23 33.89 25.92
C GLU A 117 -1.41 34.27 27.19
N GLY A 118 -1.48 35.55 27.58
CA GLY A 118 -0.99 36.13 28.86
C GLY A 118 0.47 36.64 28.82
N GLU A 119 0.84 37.88 29.13
CA GLU A 119 0.44 38.66 30.32
C GLU A 119 0.92 40.14 30.21
N LEU A 120 0.09 41.07 30.71
CA LEU A 120 0.28 42.51 31.03
C LEU A 120 0.31 43.56 29.89
#